data_AF-A0A351LDJ7-F1
#
_entry.id   AF-A0A351LDJ7-F1
#
_cell.length_a   1.000
_cell.length_b   1.000
_cell.length_c   1.000
_cell.angle_alpha   90.00
_cell.angle_beta   90.00
_cell.angle_gamma   90.00
#
_symmetry.space_group_name_H-M   'P 1'
#
loop_
_entity.id
_entity.type
_entity.pdbx_description
1 polymer ?
#
loop_
_entity_poly.entity_id
_entity_poly.type
_entity_poly.pdbx_seq_one_letter_code
_entity_poly.pdbx_strand_id
1 'polypeptide(L)'
;CEVFLSYLADRYVCKHRSYWYAQEKRPPSPFLCTYMGRQDTGRGRPFRFIMNHSRATATNVYLMLYPKPALAKVLLDQPELLKEVWQALDCISDRALMGEGRVYGGGLHKLDPKELGNVISVRIIEVLRNNQ
;
A
#
# COMPACT_ATOMS: atom_id res chain seq x y z
N CYS A 1 22.02 19.73 1.83
CA CYS A 1 21.24 19.65 0.57
C CYS A 1 20.29 20.82 0.32
N GLU A 2 20.01 21.70 1.29
CA GLU A 2 19.04 22.80 1.09
C GLU A 2 19.54 23.96 0.21
N VAL A 3 20.86 24.16 0.11
CA VAL A 3 21.43 25.35 -0.57
C VAL A 3 21.39 25.25 -2.11
N PHE A 4 21.20 24.06 -2.70
CA PHE A 4 21.28 23.86 -4.15
C PHE A 4 19.93 23.94 -4.89
N LEU A 5 18.80 23.95 -4.17
CA LEU A 5 17.46 23.89 -4.76
C LEU A 5 16.79 25.27 -4.92
N SER A 6 17.26 26.30 -4.21
CA SER A 6 16.57 27.61 -4.16
C SER A 6 16.53 28.34 -5.50
N TYR A 7 17.61 28.32 -6.28
CA TYR A 7 17.68 29.04 -7.56
C TYR A 7 16.97 28.33 -8.73
N LEU A 8 16.60 27.05 -8.58
CA LEU A 8 15.93 26.29 -9.65
C LEU A 8 14.53 26.83 -9.94
N ALA A 9 13.83 27.30 -8.89
CA ALA A 9 12.52 27.92 -9.02
C ALA A 9 12.56 29.17 -9.91
N ASP A 10 13.66 29.92 -9.87
CA ASP A 10 13.85 31.16 -10.65
C ASP A 10 14.22 30.93 -12.13
N ARG A 11 14.53 29.68 -12.51
CA ARG A 11 14.90 29.33 -13.90
C ARG A 11 13.68 29.42 -14.81
N TYR A 12 13.90 29.79 -16.08
CA TYR A 12 12.86 30.11 -17.05
C TYR A 12 11.68 29.11 -17.08
N VAL A 13 11.96 27.80 -17.11
CA VAL A 13 10.90 26.78 -17.17
C VAL A 13 10.06 26.74 -15.88
N CYS A 14 10.70 26.71 -14.70
CA CYS A 14 10.01 26.65 -13.42
C CYS A 14 9.23 27.94 -13.12
N LYS A 15 9.77 29.10 -13.52
CA LYS A 15 9.15 30.41 -13.32
C LYS A 15 7.90 30.64 -14.18
N HIS A 16 7.88 30.13 -15.42
CA HIS A 16 6.78 30.38 -16.36
C HIS A 16 5.77 29.24 -16.49
N ARG A 17 6.08 28.02 -16.02
CA ARG A 17 5.08 26.94 -15.98
C ARG A 17 4.15 27.13 -14.78
N SER A 18 2.85 27.10 -15.04
CA SER A 18 1.85 26.93 -13.99
C SER A 18 2.02 25.56 -13.32
N TYR A 19 1.83 25.54 -12.01
CA TYR A 19 1.89 24.32 -11.22
C TYR A 19 0.79 23.34 -11.65
N TRP A 20 1.15 22.23 -12.27
CA TRP A 20 0.19 21.25 -12.82
C TRP A 20 0.16 19.93 -12.03
N TYR A 21 1.15 19.69 -11.16
CA TYR A 21 1.22 18.52 -10.30
C TYR A 21 2.04 18.78 -9.02
N ALA A 22 1.56 18.24 -7.91
CA ALA A 22 2.26 18.14 -6.63
C ALA A 22 2.43 16.69 -6.25
N GLN A 23 3.55 16.33 -5.64
CA GLN A 23 3.57 15.09 -4.87
C GLN A 23 2.68 15.27 -3.64
N GLU A 24 1.74 14.36 -3.46
CA GLU A 24 0.89 14.32 -2.28
C GLU A 24 1.73 14.11 -1.01
N LYS A 25 1.41 14.86 0.06
CA LYS A 25 2.03 14.67 1.37
C LYS A 25 1.36 13.48 2.08
N ARG A 26 1.91 12.29 1.89
CA ARG A 26 1.38 11.05 2.47
C ARG A 26 2.19 10.61 3.70
N PRO A 27 1.55 10.41 4.87
CA PRO A 27 2.23 9.87 6.03
C PRO A 27 2.61 8.39 5.79
N PRO A 28 3.65 7.88 6.46
CA PRO A 28 3.99 6.47 6.39
C PRO A 28 2.81 5.58 6.82
N SER A 29 2.50 4.57 6.00
CA SER A 29 1.50 3.55 6.32
C SER A 29 2.16 2.37 7.03
N PRO A 30 1.55 1.75 8.07
CA PRO A 30 2.11 0.57 8.74
C PRO A 30 2.14 -0.66 7.84
N PHE A 31 1.22 -0.76 6.87
CA PHE A 31 1.15 -1.86 5.92
C PHE A 31 1.14 -1.35 4.48
N LEU A 32 1.80 -2.09 3.60
CA LEU A 32 1.87 -1.83 2.16
C LEU A 32 1.45 -3.08 1.40
N CYS A 33 0.88 -2.89 0.21
CA CYS A 33 0.64 -3.96 -0.75
C CYS A 33 1.23 -3.56 -2.11
N THR A 34 1.94 -4.44 -2.80
CA THR A 34 2.35 -4.17 -4.19
C THR A 34 1.11 -4.12 -5.09
N TYR A 35 0.94 -3.04 -5.87
CA TYR A 35 -0.28 -2.90 -6.69
C TYR A 35 -0.19 -3.66 -8.02
N MET A 36 1.01 -4.06 -8.45
CA MET A 36 1.23 -4.85 -9.66
C MET A 36 2.35 -5.87 -9.49
N GLY A 37 2.22 -7.01 -10.17
CA GLY A 37 3.25 -8.03 -10.22
C GLY A 37 2.90 -9.16 -11.19
N ARG A 38 3.84 -10.08 -11.40
CA ARG A 38 3.70 -11.22 -12.32
C ARG A 38 3.79 -12.54 -11.57
N GLN A 39 3.03 -13.52 -12.01
CA GLN A 39 3.05 -14.87 -11.45
C GLN A 39 4.29 -15.67 -11.87
N ASP A 40 4.81 -15.44 -13.08
CA ASP A 40 5.94 -16.19 -13.66
C ASP A 40 7.30 -15.91 -13.02
N THR A 41 7.34 -15.04 -12.01
CA THR A 41 8.54 -14.80 -11.21
C THR A 41 8.80 -15.99 -10.28
N GLY A 42 10.06 -16.21 -9.89
CA GLY A 42 10.47 -17.37 -9.07
C GLY A 42 9.78 -17.54 -7.71
N ARG A 43 8.87 -16.63 -7.31
CA ARG A 43 8.03 -16.73 -6.11
C ARG A 43 6.57 -17.09 -6.37
N GLY A 44 6.06 -16.99 -7.60
CA GLY A 44 4.66 -17.34 -7.92
C GLY A 44 3.58 -16.34 -7.45
N ARG A 45 3.90 -15.42 -6.52
CA ARG A 45 2.93 -14.48 -5.92
C ARG A 45 3.00 -13.08 -6.55
N PRO A 46 1.96 -12.61 -7.28
CA PRO A 46 1.98 -11.29 -7.92
C PRO A 46 1.80 -10.13 -6.94
N PHE A 47 1.12 -10.35 -5.81
CA PHE A 47 0.86 -9.32 -4.80
C PHE A 47 1.49 -9.70 -3.47
N ARG A 48 2.00 -8.70 -2.74
CA ARG A 48 2.74 -8.90 -1.49
C ARG A 48 2.34 -7.88 -0.46
N PHE A 49 2.01 -8.35 0.74
CA PHE A 49 1.84 -7.50 1.91
C PHE A 49 3.17 -7.31 2.65
N ILE A 50 3.49 -6.08 3.00
CA ILE A 50 4.74 -5.70 3.65
C ILE A 50 4.40 -4.89 4.90
N MET A 51 5.01 -5.25 6.03
CA MET A 51 4.99 -4.43 7.22
C MET A 51 6.09 -3.37 7.17
N ASN A 52 5.72 -2.10 7.31
CA ASN A 52 6.60 -0.96 7.09
C ASN A 52 7.29 -0.51 8.40
N HIS A 53 8.23 -1.32 8.89
CA HIS A 53 8.97 -1.00 10.13
C HIS A 53 9.81 0.29 10.02
N SER A 54 10.30 0.62 8.82
CA SER A 54 11.11 1.83 8.60
C SER A 54 10.31 3.13 8.70
N ARG A 55 8.97 3.05 8.72
CA ARG A 55 8.08 4.22 8.63
C ARG A 55 8.43 5.08 7.41
N ALA A 56 8.75 4.44 6.29
CA ALA A 56 8.99 5.14 5.04
C ALA A 56 7.67 5.49 4.33
N THR A 57 7.58 6.67 3.73
CA THR A 57 6.52 6.96 2.77
C THR A 57 6.79 6.18 1.49
N ALA A 58 5.84 5.33 1.08
CA ALA A 58 5.99 4.50 -0.11
C ALA A 58 5.65 5.29 -1.38
N THR A 59 6.27 4.89 -2.50
CA THR A 59 5.97 5.44 -3.83
C THR A 59 4.69 4.83 -4.40
N ASN A 60 4.23 5.35 -5.55
CA ASN A 60 2.97 4.95 -6.20
C ASN A 60 2.91 3.48 -6.66
N VAL A 61 4.00 2.71 -6.53
CA VAL A 61 3.98 1.27 -6.81
C VAL A 61 3.46 0.43 -5.64
N TYR A 62 3.09 1.08 -4.54
CA TYR A 62 2.49 0.45 -3.39
C TYR A 62 1.12 1.06 -3.09
N LEU A 63 0.17 0.19 -2.75
CA LEU A 63 -1.03 0.56 -2.03
C LEU A 63 -0.66 0.71 -0.56
N MET A 64 -0.98 1.86 0.02
CA MET A 64 -0.77 2.15 1.44
C MET A 64 -2.07 1.87 2.21
N LEU A 65 -2.01 0.95 3.17
CA LEU A 65 -3.16 0.54 3.98
C LEU A 65 -3.13 1.21 5.36
N TYR A 66 -3.91 2.28 5.49
CA TYR A 66 -4.10 2.95 6.77
C TYR A 66 -5.22 2.28 7.58
N PRO A 67 -4.95 1.89 8.84
CA PRO A 67 -5.99 1.34 9.71
C PRO A 67 -7.08 2.39 9.97
N LYS A 68 -8.35 1.95 9.99
CA LYS A 68 -9.46 2.81 10.42
C LYS A 68 -9.26 3.23 11.90
N PRO A 69 -9.82 4.37 12.35
CA PRO A 69 -9.55 4.92 13.68
C PRO A 69 -9.67 3.94 14.86
N ALA A 70 -10.68 3.05 14.83
CA ALA A 70 -10.86 2.04 15.88
C ALA A 70 -9.69 1.04 15.95
N LEU A 71 -9.28 0.49 14.80
CA LEU A 71 -8.13 -0.40 14.73
C LEU A 71 -6.82 0.35 15.01
N ALA A 72 -6.70 1.60 14.55
CA ALA A 72 -5.52 2.42 14.80
C ALA A 72 -5.31 2.65 16.31
N LYS A 73 -6.39 2.88 17.08
CA LYS A 73 -6.32 3.00 18.53
C LYS A 73 -5.83 1.71 19.19
N VAL A 74 -6.41 0.56 18.81
CA VAL A 74 -5.99 -0.75 19.33
C VAL A 74 -4.52 -1.03 19.02
N LEU A 75 -4.06 -0.74 17.79
CA LEU A 75 -2.66 -0.92 17.39
C LEU A 75 -1.70 0.05 18.09
N LEU A 76 -2.18 1.20 18.57
CA LEU A 76 -1.38 2.11 19.39
C LEU A 76 -1.25 1.58 20.82
N ASP A 77 -2.33 1.04 21.38
CA ASP A 77 -2.36 0.48 22.73
C ASP A 77 -1.62 -0.88 22.82
N GLN A 78 -1.64 -1.66 21.73
CA GLN A 78 -1.07 -3.02 21.61
C GLN A 78 -0.27 -3.18 20.30
N PRO A 79 0.97 -2.65 20.22
CA PRO A 79 1.77 -2.67 18.99
C PRO A 79 2.12 -4.07 18.46
N GLU A 80 2.13 -5.09 19.32
CA GLU A 80 2.34 -6.50 18.98
C GLU A 80 1.32 -7.02 17.95
N LEU A 81 0.10 -6.48 17.98
CA LEU A 81 -0.98 -6.84 17.06
C LEU A 81 -0.69 -6.40 15.61
N LEU A 82 0.27 -5.49 15.37
CA LEU A 82 0.70 -5.17 14.01
C LEU A 82 1.14 -6.42 13.25
N LYS A 83 1.82 -7.34 13.94
CA LYS A 83 2.28 -8.59 13.35
C LYS A 83 1.14 -9.52 12.99
N GLU A 84 0.15 -9.63 13.86
CA GLU A 84 -1.04 -10.45 13.63
C GLU A 84 -1.87 -9.92 12.46
N VAL A 85 -2.08 -8.61 12.39
CA VAL A 85 -2.78 -7.97 11.27
C VAL A 85 -2.02 -8.20 9.96
N TRP A 86 -0.70 -8.03 9.95
CA TRP A 86 0.09 -8.33 8.75
C TRP A 86 0.02 -9.80 8.35
N GLN A 87 0.08 -10.73 9.30
CA GLN A 87 -0.06 -12.17 9.02
C GLN A 87 -1.43 -12.48 8.42
N ALA A 88 -2.50 -11.91 8.97
CA ALA A 88 -3.84 -12.05 8.41
C ALA A 88 -3.94 -11.53 6.97
N LEU A 89 -3.28 -10.40 6.67
CA LEU A 89 -3.19 -9.88 5.30
C LEU A 89 -2.37 -10.81 4.40
N ASP A 90 -1.23 -11.31 4.85
CA ASP A 90 -0.35 -12.17 4.05
C ASP A 90 -0.96 -13.57 3.78
N CYS A 91 -1.85 -14.03 4.67
CA CYS A 91 -2.64 -15.25 4.49
C CYS A 91 -3.75 -15.13 3.43
N ILE A 92 -4.05 -13.94 2.92
CA ILE A 92 -5.00 -13.79 1.81
C ILE A 92 -4.41 -14.50 0.57
N SER A 93 -5.19 -15.44 0.03
CA SER A 93 -4.73 -16.25 -1.09
C SER A 93 -4.56 -15.42 -2.37
N ASP A 94 -3.56 -15.77 -3.18
CA ASP A 94 -3.31 -15.11 -4.46
C ASP A 94 -4.52 -15.23 -5.39
N ARG A 95 -5.24 -16.36 -5.32
CA ARG A 95 -6.50 -16.57 -6.06
C ARG A 95 -7.56 -15.53 -5.69
N ALA A 96 -7.69 -15.17 -4.41
CA ALA A 96 -8.65 -14.16 -3.98
C ALA A 96 -8.24 -12.77 -4.47
N LEU A 97 -6.95 -12.42 -4.35
CA LEU A 97 -6.43 -11.13 -4.82
C LEU A 97 -6.55 -10.97 -6.34
N MET A 98 -6.24 -12.03 -7.09
CA MET A 98 -6.33 -12.02 -8.54
C MET A 98 -7.76 -12.09 -9.08
N GLY A 99 -8.69 -12.67 -8.32
CA GLY A 99 -10.09 -12.73 -8.69
C GLY A 99 -10.75 -11.35 -8.74
N GLU A 100 -10.31 -10.43 -7.88
CA GLU A 100 -10.77 -9.02 -7.89
C GLU A 100 -9.91 -8.11 -8.77
N GLY A 101 -8.64 -8.48 -8.98
CA GLY A 101 -7.69 -7.72 -9.77
C GLY A 101 -7.88 -7.86 -11.29
N ARG A 102 -7.15 -7.04 -12.04
CA ARG A 102 -7.15 -7.03 -13.51
C ARG A 102 -5.90 -7.69 -14.05
N VAL A 103 -6.04 -8.37 -15.20
CA VAL A 103 -4.94 -9.02 -15.91
C VAL A 103 -4.63 -8.26 -17.19
N TYR A 104 -3.35 -7.97 -17.40
CA TYR A 104 -2.81 -7.38 -18.61
C TYR A 104 -2.02 -8.42 -19.41
N GLY A 105 -1.75 -8.08 -20.67
CA GLY A 105 -0.95 -8.92 -21.57
C GLY A 105 0.38 -9.34 -20.95
N GLY A 106 0.75 -10.59 -21.18
CA GLY A 106 1.99 -11.16 -20.65
C GLY A 106 1.95 -11.48 -19.15
N GLY A 107 0.78 -11.67 -18.53
CA GLY A 107 0.68 -12.18 -17.15
C GLY A 107 0.97 -11.14 -16.05
N LEU A 108 0.87 -9.85 -16.39
CA LEU A 108 0.94 -8.77 -15.41
C LEU A 108 -0.43 -8.61 -14.73
N HIS A 109 -0.46 -8.78 -13.42
CA HIS A 109 -1.64 -8.55 -12.61
C HIS A 109 -1.56 -7.18 -11.95
N LYS A 110 -2.71 -6.51 -11.86
CA LYS A 110 -2.88 -5.24 -11.18
C LYS A 110 -4.04 -5.32 -10.20
N LEU A 111 -3.84 -4.72 -9.03
CA LEU A 111 -4.82 -4.58 -7.99
C LEU A 111 -4.89 -3.11 -7.57
N ASP A 112 -6.07 -2.52 -7.65
CA ASP A 112 -6.35 -1.14 -7.24
C ASP A 112 -7.03 -1.08 -5.86
N PRO A 113 -7.08 0.10 -5.19
CA PRO A 113 -7.60 0.22 -3.83
C PRO A 113 -9.00 -0.37 -3.59
N LYS A 114 -9.91 -0.20 -4.56
CA LYS A 114 -11.28 -0.71 -4.47
C LYS A 114 -11.31 -2.24 -4.51
N GLU A 115 -10.55 -2.84 -5.42
CA GLU A 115 -10.43 -4.29 -5.61
C GLU A 115 -9.81 -4.92 -4.36
N LEU A 116 -8.72 -4.35 -3.83
CA LEU A 116 -8.11 -4.79 -2.58
C LEU A 116 -9.09 -4.66 -1.39
N GLY A 117 -9.85 -3.58 -1.33
CA GLY A 117 -10.85 -3.34 -0.29
C GLY A 117 -11.93 -4.42 -0.26
N ASN A 118 -12.40 -4.88 -1.43
CA ASN A 118 -13.36 -5.97 -1.53
C ASN A 118 -12.81 -7.26 -0.90
N VAL A 119 -11.58 -7.66 -1.26
CA VAL A 119 -10.94 -8.87 -0.72
C VAL A 119 -10.79 -8.81 0.80
N ILE A 120 -10.31 -7.68 1.31
CA ILE A 120 -10.06 -7.49 2.75
C ILE A 120 -11.37 -7.50 3.54
N SER A 121 -12.42 -6.86 3.02
CA SER A 121 -13.71 -6.75 3.72
C SER A 121 -14.37 -8.11 3.99
N VAL A 122 -14.19 -9.07 3.08
CA VAL A 122 -14.72 -10.42 3.21
C VAL A 122 -13.94 -11.24 4.25
N ARG A 123 -12.66 -10.95 4.49
CA ARG A 123 -11.75 -11.81 5.27
C ARG A 123 -11.40 -11.28 6.66
N ILE A 124 -11.25 -9.98 6.86
CA ILE A 124 -10.89 -9.43 8.19
C ILE A 124 -12.02 -9.55 9.23
N ILE A 125 -13.28 -9.68 8.79
CA ILE A 125 -14.42 -9.93 9.70
C ILE A 125 -14.22 -11.23 10.51
N GLU A 126 -13.52 -12.21 9.96
CA GLU A 126 -13.27 -13.50 10.63
C GLU A 126 -12.22 -13.37 11.75
N VAL A 127 -11.21 -12.52 11.57
CA VAL A 127 -10.10 -12.34 12.54
C VAL A 127 -10.54 -11.48 13.73
N LEU A 128 -11.37 -10.46 13.51
CA LEU A 128 -11.82 -9.56 14.58
C LEU A 128 -12.85 -10.19 15.53
N ARG A 129 -13.55 -11.25 15.12
CA ARG A 129 -14.56 -11.94 15.94
C ARG A 129 -13.97 -12.92 16.96
N ASN A 130 -12.72 -13.35 16.79
CA ASN A 130 -12.08 -14.34 17.66
C ASN A 130 -11.35 -13.74 18.88
N ASN A 131 -11.33 -12.40 19.00
CA ASN A 131 -10.70 -11.68 20.11
C ASN A 131 -11.72 -10.89 20.94
N GLN A 132 -12.99 -11.33 20.96
CA GLN A 132 -14.05 -10.78 21.79
C GLN A 132 -14.46 -11.76 22.89
#